data_AF-M0J370-F1
#
_entry.id   AF-M0J370-F1
#
_cell.length_a   1.000
_cell.length_b   1.000
_cell.length_c   1.000
_cell.angle_alpha   90.00
_cell.angle_beta   90.00
_cell.angle_gamma   90.00
#
_symmetry.space_group_name_H-M   'P 1'
#
loop_
_entity.id
_entity.type
_entity.pdbx_description
1 polymer ?
#
loop_
_entity_poly.entity_id
_entity_poly.type
_entity_poly.pdbx_seq_one_letter_code
_entity_poly.pdbx_strand_id
1 'polypeptide(L)'
;MNRTRSYVFARDATVATAVLVGLFVLRYVQFQPLQIPGYLLIVGFDVIEAVFGSAGANYDVLFAAYLVGLGVVGAGVAQVVRQNSKGTDIHWWRLGAASALALLGVVSLLFAAMVLFTTTQLTPVYVTGAAGLVFLALAAWLTDIFRIEVGPGQ
;
A
#
# COMPACT_ATOMS: atom_id res chain seq x y z
N MET A 1 -5.80 -26.61 -1.93
CA MET A 1 -5.34 -25.51 -2.80
C MET A 1 -4.43 -26.07 -3.88
N ASN A 2 -4.64 -25.70 -5.15
CA ASN A 2 -3.79 -26.13 -6.26
C ASN A 2 -2.38 -25.52 -6.09
N ARG A 3 -1.29 -26.30 -6.15
CA ARG A 3 0.08 -25.82 -5.80
C ARG A 3 0.50 -24.55 -6.54
N THR A 4 0.05 -24.40 -7.79
CA THR A 4 0.25 -23.22 -8.63
C THR A 4 -0.38 -21.94 -8.07
N ARG A 5 -1.56 -22.01 -7.42
CA ARG A 5 -2.18 -20.82 -6.80
C ARG A 5 -1.40 -20.37 -5.56
N SER A 6 -0.93 -21.31 -4.73
CA SER A 6 -0.13 -20.97 -3.54
C SER A 6 1.18 -20.29 -3.92
N TYR A 7 1.84 -20.74 -4.99
CA TYR A 7 3.08 -20.13 -5.45
C TYR A 7 2.89 -18.68 -5.93
N VAL A 8 1.83 -18.42 -6.70
CA VAL A 8 1.52 -17.06 -7.18
C VAL A 8 1.19 -16.12 -6.01
N PHE A 9 0.38 -16.58 -5.06
CA PHE A 9 0.03 -15.80 -3.87
C PHE A 9 1.27 -15.46 -3.02
N ALA A 10 2.13 -16.44 -2.74
CA ALA A 10 3.35 -16.24 -1.96
C ALA A 10 4.30 -15.25 -2.66
N ARG A 11 4.42 -15.34 -4.00
CA ARG A 11 5.20 -14.40 -4.79
C ARG A 11 4.63 -12.99 -4.70
N ASP A 12 3.33 -12.81 -4.87
CA ASP A 12 2.69 -11.49 -4.81
C ASP A 12 2.84 -10.86 -3.41
N ALA A 13 2.72 -11.68 -2.35
CA ALA A 13 2.94 -11.24 -0.99
C ALA A 13 4.38 -10.77 -0.78
N THR A 14 5.35 -11.54 -1.28
CA THR A 14 6.77 -11.19 -1.21
C THR A 14 7.06 -9.87 -1.93
N VAL A 15 6.51 -9.67 -3.12
CA VAL A 15 6.66 -8.42 -3.88
C VAL A 15 6.02 -7.26 -3.13
N ALA A 16 4.80 -7.42 -2.64
CA ALA A 16 4.10 -6.38 -1.90
C ALA A 16 4.88 -6.00 -0.63
N THR A 17 5.35 -6.97 0.15
CA THR A 17 6.21 -6.71 1.32
C THR A 17 7.51 -6.02 0.91
N ALA A 18 8.18 -6.45 -0.16
CA ALA A 18 9.42 -5.82 -0.62
C ALA A 18 9.20 -4.35 -1.02
N VAL A 19 8.08 -4.05 -1.68
CA VAL A 19 7.70 -2.67 -2.03
C VAL A 19 7.44 -1.85 -0.77
N LEU A 20 6.70 -2.38 0.21
CA LEU A 20 6.44 -1.70 1.49
C LEU A 20 7.73 -1.43 2.26
N VAL A 21 8.64 -2.41 2.33
CA VAL A 21 9.96 -2.24 2.94
C VAL A 21 10.78 -1.19 2.20
N GLY A 22 10.78 -1.20 0.87
CA GLY A 22 11.45 -0.17 0.07
C GLY A 22 10.91 1.23 0.36
N LEU A 23 9.58 1.37 0.42
CA LEU A 23 8.92 2.63 0.77
C LEU A 23 9.21 3.07 2.21
N PHE A 24 9.36 2.13 3.14
CA PHE A 24 9.79 2.42 4.50
C PHE A 24 11.24 2.93 4.53
N VAL A 25 12.16 2.27 3.83
CA VAL A 25 13.58 2.64 3.78
C VAL A 25 13.80 4.00 3.11
N LEU A 26 12.92 4.40 2.19
CA LEU A 26 12.96 5.73 1.57
C LEU A 26 12.87 6.89 2.59
N ARG A 27 12.41 6.63 3.83
CA ARG A 27 12.45 7.61 4.92
C ARG A 27 13.85 8.13 5.24
N TYR A 28 14.91 7.37 4.92
CA TYR A 28 16.29 7.77 5.18
C TYR A 28 16.84 8.74 4.12
N VAL A 29 16.11 8.98 3.03
CA VAL A 29 16.49 9.96 2.01
C VAL A 29 16.13 11.36 2.52
N GLN A 30 17.06 12.32 2.37
CA GLN A 30 16.84 13.72 2.77
C GLN A 30 15.97 14.52 1.77
N PHE A 31 14.93 13.88 1.26
CA PHE A 31 13.94 14.49 0.39
C PHE A 31 12.55 14.23 0.98
N GLN A 32 11.94 15.27 1.56
CA GLN A 32 10.72 15.16 2.36
C GLN A 32 9.58 14.35 1.71
N PRO A 33 9.29 14.47 0.40
CA PRO A 33 8.23 13.68 -0.23
C PRO A 33 8.44 12.16 -0.14
N LEU A 34 9.69 11.70 -0.14
CA LEU A 34 10.02 10.27 -0.02
C LEU A 34 9.92 9.75 1.43
N GLN A 35 9.75 10.64 2.41
CA GLN A 35 9.60 10.28 3.82
C GLN A 35 8.14 10.00 4.20
N ILE A 36 7.18 10.54 3.44
CA ILE A 36 5.74 10.38 3.68
C ILE A 36 5.30 8.90 3.68
N PRO A 37 5.72 8.03 2.73
CA PRO A 37 5.34 6.62 2.74
C PRO A 37 5.79 5.91 4.01
N GLY A 38 7.05 6.13 4.43
CA GLY A 38 7.59 5.53 5.65
C GLY A 38 6.89 6.03 6.91
N TYR A 39 6.54 7.32 6.96
CA TYR A 39 5.76 7.89 8.05
C TYR A 39 4.37 7.24 8.16
N LEU A 40 3.65 7.07 7.05
CA LEU A 40 2.32 6.45 7.05
C LEU A 40 2.34 4.99 7.52
N LEU A 41 3.40 4.23 7.22
CA LEU A 41 3.57 2.87 7.71
C LEU A 41 3.74 2.83 9.23
N ILE A 42 4.52 3.74 9.79
CA ILE A 42 4.72 3.86 11.24
C ILE A 42 3.39 4.23 11.91
N VAL A 43 2.75 5.29 11.43
CA VAL A 43 1.46 5.75 11.96
C VAL A 43 0.40 4.65 11.88
N GLY A 44 0.36 3.89 10.78
CA GLY A 44 -0.57 2.78 10.64
C GLY A 44 -0.34 1.68 11.69
N PHE A 45 0.91 1.43 12.07
CA PHE A 45 1.24 0.52 13.15
C PHE A 45 0.95 1.10 14.54
N ASP A 46 1.22 2.38 14.76
CA ASP A 46 0.94 3.06 16.04
C ASP A 46 -0.58 3.01 16.38
N VAL A 47 -1.45 3.07 15.36
CA VAL A 47 -2.91 2.88 15.55
C VAL A 47 -3.22 1.47 16.06
N ILE A 48 -2.50 0.45 15.59
CA ILE A 48 -2.66 -0.92 16.09
C ILE A 48 -2.19 -0.99 17.54
N GLU A 49 -1.04 -0.41 17.88
CA GLU A 49 -0.56 -0.34 19.27
C GLU A 49 -1.54 0.40 20.18
N ALA A 50 -2.17 1.47 19.70
CA ALA A 50 -3.16 2.21 20.47
C ALA A 50 -4.40 1.36 20.82
N VAL A 51 -4.77 0.40 19.97
CA VAL A 51 -5.93 -0.48 20.18
C VAL A 51 -5.57 -1.74 20.96
N PHE A 52 -4.42 -2.34 20.68
CA PHE A 52 -4.02 -3.66 21.22
C PHE A 52 -3.02 -3.59 22.37
N GLY A 53 -2.51 -2.41 22.69
CA GLY A 53 -1.48 -2.18 23.69
C GLY A 53 -0.08 -2.03 23.09
N SER A 54 0.82 -1.43 23.86
CA SER A 54 2.17 -1.11 23.40
C SER A 54 3.00 -2.36 23.11
N ALA A 55 3.69 -2.34 21.97
CA ALA A 55 4.67 -3.31 21.54
C ALA A 55 5.95 -3.30 22.40
N GLY A 56 6.26 -2.16 23.04
CA GLY A 56 7.41 -2.00 23.93
C GLY A 56 8.73 -2.46 23.29
N ALA A 57 9.45 -3.34 23.98
CA ALA A 57 10.73 -3.88 23.51
C ALA A 57 10.63 -4.73 22.21
N ASN A 58 9.41 -5.15 21.82
CA ASN A 58 9.19 -5.96 20.63
C ASN A 58 8.74 -5.13 19.42
N TYR A 59 8.84 -3.79 19.48
CA TYR A 59 8.40 -2.88 18.41
C TYR A 59 8.93 -3.30 17.04
N ASP A 60 10.24 -3.50 16.91
CA ASP A 60 10.87 -3.82 15.62
C ASP A 60 10.33 -5.13 15.01
N VAL A 61 10.15 -6.16 15.85
CA VAL A 61 9.66 -7.47 15.41
C VAL A 61 8.18 -7.39 15.02
N LEU A 62 7.37 -6.70 15.81
CA LEU A 62 5.94 -6.55 15.55
C LEU A 62 5.68 -5.63 14.35
N PHE A 63 6.49 -4.59 14.16
CA PHE A 63 6.45 -3.73 12.99
C PHE A 63 6.84 -4.49 11.72
N ALA A 64 7.89 -5.32 11.77
CA ALA A 64 8.25 -6.19 10.65
C ALA A 64 7.13 -7.19 10.32
N ALA A 65 6.51 -7.79 11.34
CA ALA A 65 5.36 -8.67 11.16
C ALA A 65 4.15 -7.93 10.56
N TYR A 66 3.93 -6.68 10.95
CA TYR A 66 2.92 -5.80 10.35
C TYR A 66 3.16 -5.57 8.85
N LEU A 67 4.40 -5.28 8.44
CA LEU A 67 4.74 -5.12 7.01
C LEU A 67 4.51 -6.42 6.20
N VAL A 68 4.84 -7.57 6.79
CA VAL A 68 4.54 -8.87 6.18
C VAL A 68 3.03 -9.09 6.09
N GLY A 69 2.29 -8.78 7.15
CA GLY A 69 0.82 -8.86 7.19
C GLY A 69 0.16 -8.01 6.10
N LEU A 70 0.61 -6.76 5.94
CA LEU A 70 0.16 -5.90 4.85
C LEU A 70 0.49 -6.48 3.47
N GLY A 71 1.67 -7.07 3.29
CA GLY A 71 2.02 -7.75 2.05
C GLY A 71 1.09 -8.93 1.73
N VAL A 72 0.73 -9.73 2.74
CA VAL A 72 -0.26 -10.81 2.61
C VAL A 72 -1.64 -10.27 2.23
N VAL A 73 -2.09 -9.18 2.87
CA VAL A 73 -3.34 -8.49 2.48
C VAL A 73 -3.26 -8.01 1.03
N GLY A 74 -2.12 -7.43 0.63
CA GLY A 74 -1.87 -6.95 -0.73
C GLY A 74 -1.92 -8.08 -1.77
N ALA A 75 -1.41 -9.26 -1.42
CA ALA A 75 -1.54 -10.46 -2.25
C ALA A 75 -3.00 -10.92 -2.36
N GLY A 76 -3.78 -10.81 -1.28
CA GLY A 76 -5.22 -11.08 -1.29
C GLY A 76 -5.96 -10.16 -2.27
N VAL A 77 -5.69 -8.86 -2.22
CA VAL A 77 -6.25 -7.87 -3.16
C VAL A 77 -5.84 -8.20 -4.59
N ALA A 78 -4.55 -8.47 -4.83
CA ALA A 78 -4.01 -8.85 -6.13
C ALA A 78 -4.70 -10.11 -6.70
N GLN A 79 -4.98 -11.09 -5.84
CA GLN A 79 -5.67 -12.31 -6.22
C GLN A 79 -7.14 -12.05 -6.57
N VAL A 80 -7.85 -11.21 -5.82
CA VAL A 80 -9.25 -10.83 -6.11
C VAL A 80 -9.33 -10.08 -7.44
N VAL A 81 -8.42 -9.13 -7.68
CA VAL A 81 -8.35 -8.40 -8.95
C VAL A 81 -8.13 -9.35 -10.13
N ARG A 82 -7.23 -10.34 -10.00
CA ARG A 82 -7.01 -11.37 -11.02
C ARG A 82 -8.24 -12.25 -11.28
N GLN A 83 -9.03 -12.55 -10.25
CA GLN A 83 -10.22 -13.38 -10.40
C GLN A 83 -11.37 -12.64 -11.10
N ASN A 84 -11.47 -11.32 -10.90
CA ASN A 84 -12.53 -10.50 -11.47
C ASN A 84 -12.17 -9.90 -12.83
N SER A 85 -10.88 -9.88 -13.20
CA SER A 85 -10.42 -9.33 -14.48
C SER A 85 -10.39 -10.41 -15.56
N LYS A 86 -11.17 -10.23 -16.63
CA LYS A 86 -11.29 -11.20 -17.74
C LYS A 86 -10.16 -11.14 -18.78
N GLY A 87 -9.14 -10.29 -18.60
CA GLY A 87 -8.17 -10.06 -19.69
C GLY A 87 -6.90 -9.31 -19.33
N THR A 88 -6.36 -9.47 -18.13
CA THR A 88 -5.13 -8.76 -17.75
C THR A 88 -3.90 -9.67 -17.85
N ASP A 89 -3.18 -9.56 -18.96
CA ASP A 89 -1.80 -10.05 -19.15
C ASP A 89 -0.79 -9.16 -18.39
N ILE A 90 -1.20 -8.68 -17.20
CA ILE A 90 -0.42 -7.73 -16.41
C ILE A 90 0.74 -8.46 -15.77
N HIS A 91 1.93 -7.92 -16.00
CA HIS A 91 3.17 -8.45 -15.45
C HIS A 91 3.11 -8.53 -13.92
N TRP A 92 3.52 -9.67 -13.37
CA TRP A 92 3.30 -10.04 -11.96
C TRP A 92 3.84 -9.02 -10.94
N TRP A 93 4.94 -8.34 -11.23
CA TRP A 93 5.51 -7.32 -10.34
C TRP A 93 4.67 -6.03 -10.30
N ARG A 94 4.02 -5.66 -11.42
CA ARG A 94 3.15 -4.47 -11.49
C ARG A 94 1.93 -4.65 -10.59
N LEU A 95 1.39 -5.87 -10.56
CA LEU A 95 0.19 -6.19 -9.78
C LEU A 95 0.48 -6.19 -8.26
N GLY A 96 1.64 -6.69 -7.84
CA GLY A 96 2.10 -6.60 -6.45
C GLY A 96 2.45 -5.17 -6.01
N ALA A 97 3.09 -4.39 -6.88
CA ALA A 97 3.36 -2.97 -6.60
C ALA A 97 2.06 -2.16 -6.52
N ALA A 98 1.11 -2.40 -7.42
CA ALA A 98 -0.19 -1.74 -7.40
C ALA A 98 -0.99 -2.06 -6.14
N SER A 99 -0.99 -3.31 -5.66
CA SER A 99 -1.70 -3.64 -4.43
C SER A 99 -1.06 -3.02 -3.19
N ALA A 100 0.27 -2.95 -3.12
CA ALA A 100 0.98 -2.25 -2.05
C ALA A 100 0.68 -0.74 -2.04
N LEU A 101 0.71 -0.10 -3.20
CA LEU A 101 0.34 1.32 -3.35
C LEU A 101 -1.13 1.55 -3.03
N ALA A 102 -2.02 0.65 -3.45
CA ALA A 102 -3.44 0.76 -3.12
C ALA A 102 -3.67 0.70 -1.60
N LEU A 103 -2.99 -0.21 -0.90
CA LEU A 103 -3.06 -0.32 0.55
C LEU A 103 -2.55 0.95 1.24
N LEU A 104 -1.39 1.47 0.82
CA LEU A 104 -0.88 2.74 1.35
C LEU A 104 -1.83 3.90 1.06
N GLY A 105 -2.43 3.93 -0.13
CA GLY A 105 -3.44 4.90 -0.51
C GLY A 105 -4.63 4.89 0.44
N VAL A 106 -5.19 3.70 0.71
CA VAL A 106 -6.32 3.54 1.64
C VAL A 106 -5.92 3.91 3.07
N VAL A 107 -4.78 3.43 3.57
CA VAL A 107 -4.30 3.76 4.93
C VAL A 107 -4.11 5.28 5.08
N SER A 108 -3.53 5.94 4.07
CA SER A 108 -3.33 7.38 4.05
C SER A 108 -4.65 8.17 4.10
N LEU A 109 -5.66 7.71 3.36
CA LEU A 109 -7.00 8.31 3.37
C LEU A 109 -7.76 8.07 4.68
N LEU A 110 -7.65 6.87 5.26
CA LEU A 110 -8.23 6.57 6.57
C LEU A 110 -7.60 7.42 7.67
N PHE A 111 -6.28 7.60 7.64
CA PHE A 111 -5.60 8.52 8.55
C PHE A 111 -6.06 9.97 8.35
N ALA A 112 -6.15 10.44 7.09
CA ALA A 112 -6.68 11.76 6.79
C ALA A 112 -8.10 11.96 7.34
N ALA A 113 -8.98 10.97 7.16
CA ALA A 113 -10.35 11.00 7.67
C ALA A 113 -10.37 11.01 9.21
N MET A 114 -9.57 10.15 9.86
CA MET A 114 -9.46 10.12 11.32
C MET A 114 -9.06 11.49 11.86
N VAL A 115 -7.98 12.09 11.34
CA VAL A 115 -7.50 13.41 11.77
C VAL A 115 -8.56 14.49 11.53
N LEU A 116 -9.27 14.44 10.39
CA LEU A 116 -10.35 15.38 10.07
C LEU A 116 -11.53 15.29 11.05
N PHE A 117 -11.88 14.09 11.53
CA PHE A 117 -13.01 13.89 12.46
C PHE A 117 -12.63 14.03 13.93
N THR A 118 -11.35 13.88 14.28
CA THR A 118 -10.88 13.87 15.68
C THR A 118 -10.11 15.13 16.08
N THR A 119 -9.68 15.94 15.11
CA THR A 119 -8.86 17.13 15.35
C THR A 119 -9.31 18.31 14.49
N THR A 120 -8.79 19.50 14.78
CA THR A 120 -8.96 20.70 13.94
C THR A 120 -7.79 20.93 12.98
N GLN A 121 -6.81 20.01 12.91
CA GLN A 121 -5.62 20.19 12.09
C GLN A 121 -5.89 19.82 10.64
N LEU A 122 -5.86 20.80 9.73
CA LEU A 122 -6.12 20.56 8.31
C LEU A 122 -4.86 20.20 7.51
N THR A 123 -3.67 20.63 7.95
CA THR A 123 -2.42 20.35 7.24
C THR A 123 -2.14 18.85 7.08
N PRO A 124 -2.25 17.99 8.13
CA PRO A 124 -2.05 16.57 7.97
C PRO A 124 -3.09 15.96 7.03
N VAL A 125 -4.35 16.40 7.12
CA VAL A 125 -5.45 15.93 6.26
C VAL A 125 -5.17 16.19 4.78
N TYR A 126 -4.73 17.39 4.41
CA TYR A 126 -4.40 17.69 3.01
C TYR A 126 -3.20 16.89 2.52
N VAL A 127 -2.15 16.76 3.33
CA VAL A 127 -0.93 16.06 2.93
C VAL A 127 -1.18 14.56 2.76
N THR A 128 -1.79 13.90 3.74
CA THR A 128 -2.07 12.46 3.66
C THR A 128 -3.25 12.15 2.75
N GLY A 129 -4.22 13.06 2.63
CA GLY A 129 -5.28 12.99 1.63
C GLY A 129 -4.71 12.98 0.22
N ALA A 130 -3.88 13.97 -0.11
CA ALA A 130 -3.24 14.08 -1.43
C ALA A 130 -2.30 12.90 -1.71
N ALA A 131 -1.45 12.50 -0.75
CA ALA A 131 -0.58 11.34 -0.89
C ALA A 131 -1.38 10.06 -1.13
N GLY A 132 -2.50 9.89 -0.41
CA GLY A 132 -3.41 8.76 -0.56
C GLY A 132 -3.98 8.65 -1.97
N LEU A 133 -4.48 9.78 -2.50
CA LEU A 133 -4.99 9.86 -3.87
C LEU A 133 -3.90 9.56 -4.91
N VAL A 134 -2.68 10.07 -4.71
CA VAL A 134 -1.54 9.80 -5.60
C VAL A 134 -1.20 8.31 -5.60
N PHE A 135 -1.16 7.65 -4.44
CA PHE A 135 -0.88 6.21 -4.38
C PHE A 135 -1.98 5.37 -5.03
N LEU A 136 -3.26 5.75 -4.86
CA LEU A 136 -4.36 5.09 -5.56
C LEU A 136 -4.29 5.29 -7.08
N ALA A 137 -3.96 6.50 -7.53
CA ALA A 137 -3.78 6.80 -8.94
C ALA A 137 -2.63 5.99 -9.54
N LEU A 138 -1.49 5.90 -8.85
CA LEU A 138 -0.35 5.08 -9.27
C LEU A 138 -0.69 3.59 -9.27
N ALA A 139 -1.46 3.11 -8.28
CA ALA A 139 -1.93 1.74 -8.24
C ALA A 139 -2.81 1.41 -9.46
N ALA A 140 -3.77 2.29 -9.77
CA ALA A 140 -4.66 2.13 -10.92
C ALA A 140 -3.93 2.27 -12.27
N TRP A 141 -2.90 3.11 -12.33
CA TRP A 141 -2.02 3.22 -13.49
C TRP A 141 -1.17 1.95 -13.69
N LEU A 142 -0.62 1.38 -12.60
CA LEU A 142 0.15 0.14 -12.67
C LEU A 142 -0.70 -1.07 -13.05
N THR A 143 -2.00 -1.06 -12.76
CA THR A 143 -2.94 -2.11 -13.20
C THR A 143 -3.54 -1.85 -14.58
N ASP A 144 -3.08 -0.84 -15.33
CA ASP A 144 -3.63 -0.44 -16.64
C ASP A 144 -5.15 -0.17 -16.62
N ILE A 145 -5.74 0.15 -15.45
CA ILE A 145 -7.15 0.56 -15.35
C ILE A 145 -7.36 1.88 -16.10
N PHE A 146 -6.38 2.78 -16.02
CA PHE A 146 -6.32 4.00 -16.83
C PHE A 146 -5.50 3.78 -18.10
N ARG A 147 -5.96 2.90 -18.99
CA ARG A 147 -5.43 2.87 -20.36
C ARG A 147 -5.86 4.17 -21.04
N ILE A 148 -4.94 5.13 -21.12
CA ILE A 148 -5.08 6.25 -22.06
C ILE A 148 -4.73 5.66 -23.43
N GLU A 149 -5.74 5.29 -24.20
CA GLU A 149 -5.56 4.95 -25.61
C GLU A 149 -5.15 6.23 -26.35
N VAL A 150 -3.85 6.50 -26.41
CA VAL A 150 -3.30 7.46 -27.38
C VAL A 150 -3.18 6.71 -28.71
N GLY A 151 -4.32 6.42 -29.32
CA GLY A 151 -4.43 5.97 -30.70
C GLY A 151 -4.91 7.14 -31.57
N PRO A 152 -4.42 7.30 -32.81
CA PRO A 152 -5.03 8.25 -33.72
C PRO A 152 -6.48 7.82 -33.91
N GLY A 153 -7.43 8.70 -33.56
CA GLY A 153 -8.84 8.47 -33.82
C GLY A 153 -9.01 8.11 -35.29
N GLN A 154 -9.53 6.92 -35.54
CA GLN A 154 -10.12 6.54 -36.82
C GLN A 154 -11.63 6.45 -36.63
#